data_AF-A0AAJ1R4Z1-F1
#
_entry.id   AF-A0AAJ1R4Z1-F1
#
_cell.length_a   1.000
_cell.length_b   1.000
_cell.length_c   1.000
_cell.angle_alpha   90.00
_cell.angle_beta   90.00
_cell.angle_gamma   90.00
#
_symmetry.space_group_name_H-M   'P 1'
#
loop_
_entity.id
_entity.type
_entity.pdbx_description
1 polymer ?
#
loop_
_entity_poly.entity_id
_entity_poly.type
_entity_poly.pdbx_seq_one_letter_code
_entity_poly.pdbx_strand_id
1 'polypeptide(L)'
;MEINKLHSDLKKIYHDKKESDRAFLFKFKNEDENEKLITFMKMGFWSVAPLGFYSDNILGIRLTPEKLLKKSPIVFYNNSYQECFTFAPNLLAIIPMSYLRFMGKPKTIAELQEKIDGAVNISKPFFDYLGDGDLDFLKEFLISEVNQERFKDAVNLEDSFFKEFWDHYYDKPEQKRAFQLFEKLKEKRTYLPNYKPTNYGIWNEYVGNVLAQRALDLLNMEYENKWQHLWHCAQLPHGFDCDNKGFDHYKISLGNSDSLISHLSLSFDSEWEDQYAMFPEEVQKHPLFEATEAIRINGQYGYTGEKHFEAAVRLEEEYKDPVAAWNALISASYWAGRRERLDLVEKAWQQAIDLSEKYGWIEINEVLKDQLEFYYHYKDQF
;
A
#
# COMPACT_ATOMS: atom_id res chain seq x y z
N MET A 1 -0.11 3.02 26.93
CA MET A 1 -0.53 1.80 26.22
C MET A 1 0.43 1.57 25.06
N GLU A 2 0.83 0.33 24.78
CA GLU A 2 1.64 0.00 23.58
C GLU A 2 0.69 -0.28 22.41
N ILE A 3 1.01 0.17 21.19
CA ILE A 3 0.17 -0.06 19.99
C ILE A 3 0.34 -1.46 19.41
N ASN A 4 1.58 -1.96 19.42
CA ASN A 4 1.96 -3.32 19.10
C ASN A 4 3.38 -3.57 19.63
N LYS A 5 3.73 -4.84 19.82
CA LYS A 5 5.02 -5.26 20.36
C LYS A 5 6.22 -4.83 19.50
N LEU A 6 6.13 -4.99 18.18
CA LEU A 6 7.22 -4.68 17.26
C LEU A 6 7.66 -3.21 17.36
N HIS A 7 6.70 -2.29 17.34
CA HIS A 7 6.97 -0.86 17.49
C HIS A 7 7.59 -0.54 18.85
N SER A 8 7.04 -1.10 19.93
CA SER A 8 7.56 -0.90 21.29
C SER A 8 9.01 -1.38 21.43
N ASP A 9 9.31 -2.57 20.93
CA ASP A 9 10.65 -3.17 21.04
C ASP A 9 11.68 -2.39 20.21
N LEU A 10 11.35 -2.00 18.97
CA LEU A 10 12.23 -1.18 18.14
C LEU A 10 12.45 0.22 18.73
N LYS A 11 11.41 0.82 19.30
CA LYS A 11 11.50 2.11 20.02
C LYS A 11 12.44 2.01 21.24
N LYS A 12 12.41 0.90 21.98
CA LYS A 12 13.34 0.63 23.09
C LYS A 12 14.78 0.45 22.58
N ILE A 13 15.00 -0.33 21.51
CA ILE A 13 16.33 -0.58 20.92
C ILE A 13 17.04 0.70 20.48
N TYR A 14 16.27 1.70 20.03
CA TYR A 14 16.77 2.95 19.45
C TYR A 14 16.56 4.20 20.31
N HIS A 15 16.06 4.08 21.54
CA HIS A 15 15.70 5.23 22.39
C HIS A 15 16.85 6.25 22.54
N ASP A 16 18.07 5.80 22.79
CA ASP A 16 19.23 6.68 23.04
C ASP A 16 20.11 6.91 21.80
N LYS A 17 19.70 6.39 20.64
CA LYS A 17 20.50 6.37 19.42
C LYS A 17 20.02 7.43 18.43
N LYS A 18 20.09 8.71 18.78
CA LYS A 18 19.62 9.82 17.90
C LYS A 18 20.24 9.82 16.49
N GLU A 19 21.40 9.20 16.33
CA GLU A 19 22.07 9.00 15.05
C GLU A 19 21.28 8.08 14.10
N SER A 20 20.43 7.18 14.63
CA SER A 20 19.59 6.27 13.82
C SER A 20 18.57 7.01 12.98
N ASP A 21 18.01 8.11 13.48
CA ASP A 21 17.00 8.88 12.75
C ASP A 21 17.57 9.43 11.43
N ARG A 22 18.83 9.88 11.48
CA ARG A 22 19.55 10.37 10.30
C ARG A 22 20.04 9.23 9.42
N ALA A 23 20.46 8.11 10.02
CA ALA A 23 20.92 6.95 9.28
C ALA A 23 19.76 6.35 8.48
N PHE A 24 18.69 5.94 9.14
CA PHE A 24 17.57 5.23 8.52
C PHE A 24 16.62 6.13 7.73
N LEU A 25 16.65 7.45 7.99
CA LEU A 25 15.74 8.45 7.44
C LEU A 25 14.29 8.31 7.96
N PHE A 26 14.11 7.49 8.98
CA PHE A 26 12.89 7.34 9.74
C PHE A 26 13.25 7.15 11.21
N LYS A 27 12.30 7.41 12.08
CA LYS A 27 12.47 7.36 13.54
C LYS A 27 11.42 6.44 14.16
N PHE A 28 11.77 5.81 15.28
CA PHE A 28 10.86 4.93 16.02
C PHE A 28 10.05 5.65 17.09
N LYS A 29 10.27 6.95 17.28
CA LYS A 29 9.53 7.78 18.24
C LYS A 29 9.20 9.14 17.63
N ASN A 30 7.99 9.62 17.88
CA ASN A 30 7.56 10.98 17.55
C ASN A 30 7.09 11.70 18.82
N GLU A 31 7.10 13.04 18.82
CA GLU A 31 6.59 13.83 19.96
C GLU A 31 5.07 13.64 20.09
N ASP A 32 4.33 13.78 18.98
CA ASP A 32 2.87 13.63 18.92
C ASP A 32 2.44 12.25 18.40
N GLU A 33 3.19 11.21 18.81
CA GLU A 33 3.01 9.84 18.31
C GLU A 33 1.57 9.34 18.47
N ASN A 34 1.00 9.45 19.67
CA ASN A 34 -0.34 8.92 19.94
C ASN A 34 -1.42 9.63 19.11
N GLU A 35 -1.37 10.96 19.01
CA GLU A 35 -2.31 11.74 18.20
C GLU A 35 -2.24 11.34 16.73
N LYS A 36 -1.02 11.21 16.17
CA LYS A 36 -0.80 10.79 14.78
C LYS A 36 -1.35 9.40 14.52
N LEU A 37 -1.09 8.46 15.43
CA LEU A 37 -1.54 7.07 15.31
C LEU A 37 -3.08 6.96 15.44
N ILE A 38 -3.69 7.71 16.36
CA ILE A 38 -5.15 7.72 16.51
C ILE A 38 -5.83 8.37 15.31
N THR A 39 -5.31 9.50 14.82
CA THR A 39 -5.81 10.13 13.59
C THR A 39 -5.76 9.15 12.42
N PHE A 40 -4.65 8.43 12.27
CA PHE A 40 -4.48 7.42 11.22
C PHE A 40 -5.49 6.26 11.34
N MET A 41 -5.76 5.78 12.55
CA MET A 41 -6.77 4.74 12.78
C MET A 41 -8.19 5.26 12.52
N LYS A 42 -8.51 6.49 12.94
CA LYS A 42 -9.81 7.16 12.65
C LYS A 42 -10.04 7.33 11.16
N MET A 43 -8.97 7.51 10.38
CA MET A 43 -9.01 7.55 8.91
C MET A 43 -9.24 6.18 8.25
N GLY A 44 -9.35 5.09 9.04
CA GLY A 44 -9.71 3.76 8.55
C GLY A 44 -8.55 2.82 8.26
N PHE A 45 -7.31 3.19 8.60
CA PHE A 45 -6.11 2.41 8.29
C PHE A 45 -5.72 1.39 9.38
N TRP A 46 -6.70 0.73 10.00
CA TRP A 46 -6.43 -0.34 10.97
C TRP A 46 -5.69 -1.54 10.35
N SER A 47 -5.75 -1.70 9.02
CA SER A 47 -5.04 -2.74 8.26
C SER A 47 -3.54 -2.48 8.09
N VAL A 48 -3.01 -1.44 8.74
CA VAL A 48 -1.57 -1.12 8.75
C VAL A 48 -1.09 -1.09 10.19
N ALA A 49 -0.14 -1.96 10.51
CA ALA A 49 0.52 -2.01 11.81
C ALA A 49 1.67 -0.99 11.87
N PRO A 50 1.57 0.09 12.65
CA PRO A 50 2.59 1.12 12.67
C PRO A 50 3.89 0.59 13.26
N LEU A 51 5.02 0.93 12.63
CA LEU A 51 6.36 0.53 13.08
C LEU A 51 7.28 1.73 13.35
N GLY A 52 7.05 2.86 12.67
CA GLY A 52 7.86 4.05 12.83
C GLY A 52 7.32 5.24 12.05
N PHE A 53 8.13 6.29 11.95
CA PHE A 53 7.75 7.56 11.36
C PHE A 53 8.80 8.03 10.36
N TYR A 54 8.37 8.28 9.13
CA TYR A 54 9.19 8.84 8.08
C TYR A 54 8.79 10.30 7.88
N SER A 55 9.61 11.24 8.36
CA SER A 55 9.18 12.64 8.56
C SER A 55 7.90 12.70 9.44
N ASP A 56 6.79 13.19 8.88
CA ASP A 56 5.48 13.24 9.52
C ASP A 56 4.54 12.11 9.09
N ASN A 57 5.00 11.25 8.18
CA ASN A 57 4.26 10.10 7.67
C ASN A 57 4.47 8.88 8.57
N ILE A 58 3.45 8.02 8.63
CA ILE A 58 3.52 6.75 9.36
C ILE A 58 4.12 5.70 8.44
N LEU A 59 5.10 4.97 8.95
CA LEU A 59 5.66 3.78 8.32
C LEU A 59 5.08 2.56 9.03
N GLY A 60 4.59 1.57 8.29
CA GLY A 60 3.89 0.45 8.89
C GLY A 60 3.91 -0.81 8.01
N ILE A 61 3.60 -1.94 8.63
CA ILE A 61 3.44 -3.22 7.95
C ILE A 61 1.99 -3.31 7.48
N ARG A 62 1.77 -3.57 6.19
CA ARG A 62 0.44 -3.85 5.68
C ARG A 62 0.00 -5.25 6.13
N LEU A 63 -1.06 -5.32 6.92
CA LEU A 63 -1.67 -6.59 7.32
C LEU A 63 -2.33 -7.22 6.09
N THR A 64 -1.76 -8.35 5.65
CA THR A 64 -2.21 -9.04 4.43
C THR A 64 -2.63 -10.46 4.81
N PRO A 65 -3.87 -10.88 4.52
CA PRO A 65 -4.34 -12.23 4.77
C PRO A 65 -3.32 -13.29 4.36
N GLU A 66 -3.20 -14.36 5.15
CA GLU A 66 -2.33 -15.52 4.89
C GLU A 66 -0.81 -15.23 4.86
N LYS A 67 -0.37 -13.98 5.09
CA LYS A 67 1.05 -13.61 5.18
C LYS A 67 1.49 -13.38 6.62
N LEU A 68 2.65 -13.92 6.95
CA LEU A 68 3.36 -13.58 8.18
C LEU A 68 3.79 -12.12 8.15
N LEU A 69 3.76 -11.44 9.30
CA LEU A 69 4.11 -10.01 9.41
C LEU A 69 5.48 -9.69 8.81
N LYS A 70 6.47 -10.55 9.06
CA LYS A 70 7.83 -10.39 8.53
C LYS A 70 7.95 -10.49 7.01
N LYS A 71 6.96 -11.08 6.34
CA LYS A 71 6.89 -11.23 4.88
C LYS A 71 5.91 -10.26 4.23
N SER A 72 5.18 -9.49 5.04
CA SER A 72 4.21 -8.51 4.58
C SER A 72 4.92 -7.23 4.11
N PRO A 73 4.39 -6.56 3.09
CA PRO A 73 4.99 -5.35 2.56
C PRO A 73 4.93 -4.22 3.58
N ILE A 74 5.94 -3.35 3.52
CA ILE A 74 5.99 -2.12 4.29
C ILE A 74 5.36 -1.03 3.44
N VAL A 75 4.49 -0.24 4.04
CA VAL A 75 3.86 0.92 3.43
C VAL A 75 4.21 2.17 4.22
N PHE A 76 4.21 3.32 3.55
CA PHE A 76 4.17 4.61 4.23
C PHE A 76 2.85 5.32 3.94
N TYR A 77 2.22 5.86 4.97
CA TYR A 77 1.03 6.69 4.87
C TYR A 77 1.43 8.13 4.53
N ASN A 78 0.99 8.64 3.39
CA ASN A 78 1.23 10.03 3.00
C ASN A 78 0.09 10.92 3.48
N ASN A 79 0.36 11.85 4.39
CA ASN A 79 -0.68 12.72 4.95
C ASN A 79 -1.32 13.68 3.93
N SER A 80 -0.61 14.05 2.86
CA SER A 80 -1.15 14.96 1.82
C SER A 80 -2.16 14.27 0.91
N TYR A 81 -1.93 13.00 0.59
CA TYR A 81 -2.83 12.20 -0.26
C TYR A 81 -3.86 11.41 0.56
N GLN A 82 -3.56 11.18 1.85
CA GLN A 82 -4.30 10.30 2.74
C GLN A 82 -4.36 8.87 2.18
N GLU A 83 -3.22 8.37 1.75
CA GLU A 83 -3.05 7.05 1.11
C GLU A 83 -1.79 6.37 1.63
N CYS A 84 -1.79 5.04 1.60
CA CYS A 84 -0.62 4.22 1.86
C CYS A 84 0.07 3.80 0.57
N PHE A 85 1.39 3.90 0.53
CA PHE A 85 2.20 3.51 -0.63
C PHE A 85 3.24 2.48 -0.22
N THR A 86 3.33 1.40 -0.99
CA THR A 86 4.31 0.33 -0.84
C THR A 86 5.72 0.91 -0.92
N PHE A 87 6.44 0.75 0.18
CA PHE A 87 7.76 1.30 0.44
C PHE A 87 8.86 0.24 0.27
N ALA A 88 8.63 -0.96 0.80
CA ALA A 88 9.57 -2.07 0.78
C ALA A 88 8.81 -3.40 0.74
N PRO A 89 9.40 -4.47 0.17
CA PRO A 89 8.74 -5.78 0.07
C PRO A 89 8.48 -6.44 1.42
N ASN A 90 9.26 -6.11 2.44
CA ASN A 90 9.18 -6.67 3.79
C ASN A 90 10.04 -5.87 4.78
N LEU A 91 10.01 -6.27 6.06
CA LEU A 91 10.78 -5.63 7.13
C LEU A 91 12.30 -5.63 6.90
N LEU A 92 12.86 -6.70 6.33
CA LEU A 92 14.31 -6.80 6.10
C LEU A 92 14.80 -5.77 5.09
N ALA A 93 13.96 -5.44 4.12
CA ALA A 93 14.29 -4.48 3.07
C ALA A 93 14.07 -3.01 3.47
N ILE A 94 13.51 -2.70 4.65
CA ILE A 94 13.07 -1.34 4.97
C ILE A 94 14.21 -0.31 4.98
N ILE A 95 15.36 -0.66 5.57
CA ILE A 95 16.54 0.20 5.66
C ILE A 95 17.17 0.40 4.27
N PRO A 96 17.51 -0.66 3.50
CA PRO A 96 18.10 -0.45 2.18
C PRO A 96 17.15 0.27 1.21
N MET A 97 15.84 0.00 1.28
CA MET A 97 14.85 0.70 0.46
C MET A 97 14.67 2.17 0.87
N SER A 98 14.94 2.54 2.12
CA SER A 98 14.93 3.95 2.51
C SER A 98 16.05 4.76 1.85
N TYR A 99 17.18 4.13 1.53
CA TYR A 99 18.29 4.76 0.81
C TYR A 99 18.07 4.86 -0.70
N LEU A 100 17.25 3.98 -1.29
CA LEU A 100 16.95 3.98 -2.73
C LEU A 100 16.48 5.35 -3.24
N ARG A 101 15.76 6.13 -2.41
CA ARG A 101 15.29 7.48 -2.75
C ARG A 101 16.40 8.49 -3.08
N PHE A 102 17.63 8.23 -2.66
CA PHE A 102 18.78 9.09 -2.91
C PHE A 102 19.54 8.71 -4.17
N MET A 103 19.23 7.55 -4.74
CA MET A 103 19.95 7.01 -5.90
C MET A 103 19.65 7.78 -7.20
N GLY A 104 18.69 8.71 -7.20
CA GLY A 104 18.47 9.64 -8.33
C GLY A 104 19.34 10.90 -8.30
N LYS A 105 20.20 11.11 -7.29
CA LYS A 105 20.95 12.37 -7.10
C LYS A 105 22.42 12.12 -6.75
N PRO A 106 23.40 12.47 -7.63
CA PRO A 106 24.81 12.18 -7.41
C PRO A 106 25.36 12.68 -6.06
N LYS A 107 24.97 13.90 -5.65
CA LYS A 107 25.40 14.48 -4.37
C LYS A 107 24.97 13.64 -3.17
N THR A 108 23.72 13.20 -3.13
CA THR A 108 23.21 12.40 -2.00
C THR A 108 23.79 10.99 -2.01
N ILE A 109 24.12 10.44 -3.18
CA ILE A 109 24.85 9.18 -3.29
C ILE A 109 26.24 9.32 -2.66
N ALA A 110 26.99 10.38 -2.99
CA ALA A 110 28.29 10.64 -2.39
C ALA A 110 28.23 10.76 -0.86
N GLU A 111 27.25 11.49 -0.33
CA GLU A 111 27.02 11.60 1.12
C GLU A 111 26.69 10.25 1.77
N LEU A 112 26.00 9.36 1.05
CA LEU A 112 25.67 8.02 1.52
C LEU A 112 26.90 7.10 1.49
N GLN A 113 27.74 7.18 0.46
CA GLN A 113 29.00 6.44 0.37
C GLN A 113 29.92 6.75 1.55
N GLU A 114 30.04 8.01 1.94
CA GLU A 114 30.86 8.42 3.10
C GLU A 114 30.35 7.87 4.44
N LYS A 115 29.05 7.56 4.55
CA LYS A 115 28.39 7.21 5.81
C LYS A 115 27.96 5.76 5.91
N ILE A 116 28.19 4.94 4.88
CA ILE A 116 27.64 3.59 4.79
C ILE A 116 28.11 2.67 5.92
N ASP A 117 29.39 2.74 6.33
CA ASP A 117 29.89 1.92 7.45
C ASP A 117 29.23 2.30 8.79
N GLY A 118 28.92 3.59 8.97
CA GLY A 118 28.13 4.06 10.11
C GLY A 118 26.71 3.50 10.08
N ALA A 119 26.06 3.55 8.91
CA ALA A 119 24.72 2.99 8.70
C ALA A 119 24.67 1.47 8.97
N VAL A 120 25.66 0.71 8.48
CA VAL A 120 25.81 -0.73 8.76
C VAL A 120 25.84 -0.97 10.27
N ASN A 121 26.70 -0.27 11.00
CA ASN A 121 26.81 -0.45 12.45
C ASN A 121 25.53 -0.06 13.21
N ILE A 122 24.86 1.02 12.80
CA ILE A 122 23.60 1.47 13.41
C ILE A 122 22.45 0.49 13.10
N SER A 123 22.49 -0.19 11.95
CA SER A 123 21.47 -1.16 11.52
C SER A 123 21.56 -2.53 12.20
N LYS A 124 22.74 -2.94 12.70
CA LYS A 124 22.93 -4.26 13.33
C LYS A 124 21.86 -4.62 14.38
N PRO A 125 21.53 -3.77 15.36
CA PRO A 125 20.51 -4.10 16.36
C PRO A 125 19.11 -4.34 15.78
N PHE A 126 18.78 -3.72 14.64
CA PHE A 126 17.52 -3.94 13.94
C PHE A 126 17.49 -5.35 13.32
N PHE A 127 18.55 -5.72 12.60
CA PHE A 127 18.66 -7.04 11.98
C PHE A 127 18.82 -8.16 13.02
N ASP A 128 19.58 -7.93 14.09
CA ASP A 128 19.71 -8.84 15.23
C ASP A 128 18.33 -9.12 15.86
N TYR A 129 17.49 -8.09 16.00
CA TYR A 129 16.13 -8.24 16.51
C TYR A 129 15.22 -9.04 15.57
N LEU A 130 15.35 -8.84 14.25
CA LEU A 130 14.59 -9.61 13.25
C LEU A 130 15.15 -11.03 13.06
N GLY A 131 16.39 -11.28 13.49
CA GLY A 131 17.11 -12.53 13.34
C GLY A 131 17.62 -12.80 11.92
N ASP A 132 17.62 -11.79 11.04
CA ASP A 132 18.05 -11.88 9.64
C ASP A 132 18.28 -10.47 9.05
N GLY A 133 18.95 -10.40 7.90
CA GLY A 133 19.19 -9.19 7.12
C GLY A 133 20.53 -8.48 7.40
N ASP A 134 20.96 -7.67 6.43
CA ASP A 134 22.16 -6.85 6.49
C ASP A 134 22.05 -5.69 5.47
N LEU A 135 23.15 -4.94 5.28
CA LEU A 135 23.27 -3.91 4.23
C LEU A 135 24.39 -4.24 3.23
N ASP A 136 24.77 -5.51 3.07
CA ASP A 136 25.91 -5.90 2.26
C ASP A 136 25.66 -5.57 0.78
N PHE A 137 24.47 -5.89 0.26
CA PHE A 137 24.08 -5.49 -1.10
C PHE A 137 24.16 -3.98 -1.29
N LEU A 138 23.61 -3.19 -0.36
CA LEU A 138 23.66 -1.73 -0.48
C LEU A 138 25.10 -1.22 -0.45
N LYS A 139 25.94 -1.77 0.42
CA LYS A 139 27.35 -1.42 0.54
C LYS A 139 28.10 -1.73 -0.76
N GLU A 140 27.98 -2.95 -1.26
CA GLU A 140 28.58 -3.37 -2.54
C GLU A 140 28.09 -2.52 -3.71
N PHE A 141 26.77 -2.28 -3.76
CA PHE A 141 26.15 -1.44 -4.78
C PHE A 141 26.74 -0.03 -4.78
N LEU A 142 26.94 0.57 -3.60
CA LEU A 142 27.48 1.91 -3.43
C LEU A 142 28.96 2.05 -3.74
N ILE A 143 29.78 1.01 -3.52
CA ILE A 143 31.25 1.11 -3.66
C ILE A 143 31.77 0.48 -4.96
N SER A 144 30.96 -0.29 -5.69
CA SER A 144 31.41 -0.94 -6.93
C SER A 144 31.83 0.06 -8.00
N GLU A 145 32.91 -0.25 -8.72
CA GLU A 145 33.43 0.58 -9.82
C GLU A 145 32.39 0.76 -10.94
N VAL A 146 31.64 -0.29 -11.25
CA VAL A 146 30.57 -0.26 -12.26
C VAL A 146 29.51 0.78 -11.90
N ASN A 147 29.08 0.82 -10.64
CA ASN A 147 28.07 1.77 -10.22
C ASN A 147 28.63 3.19 -10.03
N GLN A 148 29.93 3.37 -9.75
CA GLN A 148 30.53 4.71 -9.70
C GLN A 148 30.32 5.49 -11.01
N GLU A 149 30.45 4.81 -12.16
CA GLU A 149 30.20 5.46 -13.45
C GLU A 149 28.71 5.77 -13.62
N ARG A 150 27.85 4.81 -13.27
CA ARG A 150 26.38 4.97 -13.36
C ARG A 150 25.88 6.12 -12.49
N PHE A 151 26.48 6.36 -11.32
CA PHE A 151 26.07 7.45 -10.44
C PHE A 151 26.30 8.84 -11.01
N LYS A 152 27.16 9.00 -12.02
CA LYS A 152 27.32 10.28 -12.73
C LYS A 152 26.06 10.67 -13.52
N ASP A 153 25.30 9.68 -13.98
CA ASP A 153 24.03 9.84 -14.70
C ASP A 153 22.81 9.32 -13.89
N ALA A 154 22.92 9.39 -12.56
CA ALA A 154 21.95 8.83 -11.63
C ALA A 154 20.50 9.25 -11.90
N VAL A 155 20.28 10.49 -12.38
CA VAL A 155 18.94 11.03 -12.67
C VAL A 155 18.23 10.20 -13.74
N ASN A 156 18.93 9.78 -14.80
CA ASN A 156 18.34 9.02 -15.89
C ASN A 156 18.27 7.51 -15.58
N LEU A 157 18.95 7.06 -14.52
CA LEU A 157 19.03 5.67 -14.11
C LEU A 157 18.16 5.34 -12.87
N GLU A 158 17.35 6.28 -12.37
CA GLU A 158 16.53 6.08 -11.17
C GLU A 158 15.64 4.82 -11.26
N ASP A 159 14.96 4.60 -12.39
CA ASP A 159 14.13 3.40 -12.61
C ASP A 159 14.96 2.11 -12.68
N SER A 160 16.17 2.17 -13.24
CA SER A 160 17.08 1.02 -13.29
C SER A 160 17.51 0.64 -11.87
N PHE A 161 17.94 1.63 -11.08
CA PHE A 161 18.31 1.41 -9.68
C PHE A 161 17.13 0.90 -8.86
N PHE A 162 15.93 1.46 -9.09
CA PHE A 162 14.71 0.99 -8.45
C PHE A 162 14.48 -0.49 -8.75
N LYS A 163 14.52 -0.87 -10.03
CA LYS A 163 14.37 -2.26 -10.46
C LYS A 163 15.43 -3.19 -9.86
N GLU A 164 16.69 -2.80 -9.81
CA GLU A 164 17.76 -3.63 -9.22
C GLU A 164 17.58 -3.86 -7.73
N PHE A 165 17.16 -2.84 -6.97
CA PHE A 165 16.87 -2.99 -5.55
C PHE A 165 15.68 -3.94 -5.33
N TRP A 166 14.60 -3.74 -6.08
CA TRP A 166 13.45 -4.63 -6.00
C TRP A 166 13.79 -6.06 -6.45
N ASP A 167 14.58 -6.24 -7.52
CA ASP A 167 15.02 -7.57 -7.98
C ASP A 167 15.90 -8.26 -6.95
N HIS A 168 16.68 -7.52 -6.17
CA HIS A 168 17.47 -8.08 -5.08
C HIS A 168 16.60 -8.49 -3.88
N TYR A 169 15.76 -7.59 -3.37
CA TYR A 169 15.00 -7.80 -2.13
C TYR A 169 13.67 -8.54 -2.32
N TYR A 170 13.18 -8.68 -3.56
CA TYR A 170 11.94 -9.35 -3.89
C TYR A 170 12.01 -10.08 -5.25
N ASP A 171 13.02 -10.96 -5.42
CA ASP A 171 13.13 -11.82 -6.59
C ASP A 171 12.00 -12.87 -6.66
N LYS A 172 10.86 -12.47 -7.21
CA LYS A 172 9.67 -13.30 -7.36
C LYS A 172 9.16 -13.28 -8.81
N PRO A 173 8.61 -14.41 -9.33
CA PRO A 173 8.00 -14.44 -10.66
C PRO A 173 6.90 -13.39 -10.85
N GLU A 174 6.16 -13.07 -9.80
CA GLU A 174 5.16 -12.00 -9.73
C GLU A 174 5.77 -10.63 -10.04
N GLN A 175 6.90 -10.30 -9.42
CA GLN A 175 7.60 -9.04 -9.66
C GLN A 175 8.10 -8.94 -11.10
N LYS A 176 8.75 -10.00 -11.60
CA LYS A 176 9.26 -10.00 -12.99
C LYS A 176 8.13 -9.73 -13.99
N ARG A 177 6.94 -10.27 -13.76
CA ARG A 177 5.74 -9.97 -14.55
C ARG A 177 5.29 -8.51 -14.41
N ALA A 178 5.28 -7.95 -13.20
CA ALA A 178 4.91 -6.55 -12.97
C ALA A 178 5.86 -5.59 -13.71
N PHE A 179 7.17 -5.81 -13.58
CA PHE A 179 8.17 -4.96 -14.24
C PHE A 179 8.14 -5.10 -15.77
N GLN A 180 7.87 -6.29 -16.31
CA GLN A 180 7.62 -6.45 -17.76
C GLN A 180 6.40 -5.67 -18.25
N LEU A 181 5.36 -5.53 -17.42
CA LEU A 181 4.20 -4.70 -17.74
C LEU A 181 4.58 -3.21 -17.66
N PHE A 182 5.30 -2.80 -16.62
CA PHE A 182 5.78 -1.43 -16.42
C PHE A 182 6.61 -0.92 -17.60
N GLU A 183 7.52 -1.75 -18.14
CA GLU A 183 8.29 -1.40 -19.34
C GLU A 183 7.36 -1.05 -20.52
N LYS A 184 6.37 -1.90 -20.80
CA LYS A 184 5.43 -1.65 -21.90
C LYS A 184 4.57 -0.41 -21.68
N LEU A 185 4.15 -0.15 -20.44
CA LEU A 185 3.37 1.03 -20.08
C LEU A 185 4.17 2.33 -20.24
N LYS A 186 5.46 2.28 -19.92
CA LYS A 186 6.42 3.39 -20.08
C LYS A 186 6.76 3.64 -21.55
N GLU A 187 7.02 2.57 -22.32
CA GLU A 187 7.33 2.67 -23.75
C GLU A 187 6.18 3.24 -24.59
N LYS A 188 4.92 2.95 -24.21
CA LYS A 188 3.74 3.33 -24.99
C LYS A 188 2.60 3.81 -24.10
N ARG A 189 2.34 5.13 -24.12
CA ARG A 189 1.23 5.79 -23.42
C ARG A 189 -0.17 5.30 -23.81
N THR A 190 -0.32 4.70 -25.00
CA THR A 190 -1.59 4.10 -25.45
C THR A 190 -1.66 2.59 -25.26
N TYR A 191 -0.67 1.99 -24.60
CA TYR A 191 -0.70 0.57 -24.29
C TYR A 191 -1.67 0.31 -23.13
N LEU A 192 -2.65 -0.54 -23.40
CA LEU A 192 -3.51 -1.19 -22.41
C LEU A 192 -3.54 -2.68 -22.80
N PRO A 193 -3.05 -3.60 -21.96
CA PRO A 193 -3.10 -5.03 -22.25
C PRO A 193 -4.55 -5.53 -22.24
N ASN A 194 -4.84 -6.57 -23.02
CA ASN A 194 -6.07 -7.33 -22.82
C ASN A 194 -6.07 -7.88 -21.39
N TYR A 195 -7.20 -7.77 -20.70
CA TYR A 195 -7.29 -8.22 -19.32
C TYR A 195 -7.11 -9.73 -19.24
N LYS A 196 -6.27 -10.13 -18.28
CA LYS A 196 -6.07 -11.53 -17.88
C LYS A 196 -5.85 -11.54 -16.38
N PRO A 197 -6.59 -12.37 -15.61
CA PRO A 197 -6.31 -12.57 -14.19
C PRO A 197 -4.85 -12.98 -14.02
N THR A 198 -4.04 -12.06 -13.51
CA THR A 198 -2.59 -12.21 -13.42
C THR A 198 -2.15 -11.79 -12.03
N ASN A 199 -1.44 -12.68 -11.34
CA ASN A 199 -0.88 -12.36 -10.03
C ASN A 199 0.45 -11.60 -10.19
N TYR A 200 0.46 -10.33 -9.82
CA TYR A 200 1.62 -9.44 -9.72
C TYR A 200 2.16 -9.33 -8.29
N GLY A 201 1.64 -10.14 -7.35
CA GLY A 201 2.13 -10.24 -5.99
C GLY A 201 1.83 -8.97 -5.19
N ILE A 202 2.85 -8.38 -4.57
CA ILE A 202 2.72 -7.10 -3.85
C ILE A 202 2.34 -5.92 -4.76
N TRP A 203 2.45 -6.09 -6.08
CA TRP A 203 2.14 -5.05 -7.07
C TRP A 203 0.70 -5.14 -7.59
N ASN A 204 -0.12 -6.07 -7.10
CA ASN A 204 -1.48 -6.27 -7.59
C ASN A 204 -2.30 -4.97 -7.51
N GLU A 205 -2.25 -4.27 -6.38
CA GLU A 205 -2.98 -3.03 -6.18
C GLU A 205 -2.47 -1.94 -7.12
N TYR A 206 -1.16 -1.72 -7.15
CA TYR A 206 -0.56 -0.71 -8.02
C TYR A 206 -0.88 -0.96 -9.50
N VAL A 207 -0.73 -2.19 -9.97
CA VAL A 207 -1.02 -2.58 -11.36
C VAL A 207 -2.50 -2.36 -11.68
N GLY A 208 -3.42 -2.78 -10.80
CA GLY A 208 -4.84 -2.58 -11.04
C GLY A 208 -5.23 -1.11 -11.12
N ASN A 209 -4.72 -0.27 -10.21
CA ASN A 209 -4.93 1.18 -10.22
C ASN A 209 -4.39 1.82 -11.51
N VAL A 210 -3.15 1.50 -11.88
CA VAL A 210 -2.51 2.06 -13.08
C VAL A 210 -3.24 1.65 -14.36
N LEU A 211 -3.66 0.39 -14.47
CA LEU A 211 -4.39 -0.09 -15.65
C LEU A 211 -5.80 0.51 -15.73
N ALA A 212 -6.48 0.72 -14.60
CA ALA A 212 -7.76 1.42 -14.57
C ALA A 212 -7.61 2.90 -14.94
N GLN A 213 -6.63 3.61 -14.39
CA GLN A 213 -6.36 4.99 -14.80
C GLN A 213 -6.06 5.06 -16.31
N ARG A 214 -5.21 4.16 -16.82
CA ARG A 214 -4.89 4.08 -18.25
C ARG A 214 -6.14 3.82 -19.10
N ALA A 215 -7.05 2.95 -18.63
CA ALA A 215 -8.33 2.70 -19.28
C ALA A 215 -9.24 3.95 -19.33
N LEU A 216 -9.27 4.73 -18.25
CA LEU A 216 -10.01 6.00 -18.20
C LEU A 216 -9.42 7.05 -19.16
N ASP A 217 -8.09 7.14 -19.23
CA ASP A 217 -7.39 8.10 -20.11
C ASP A 217 -7.60 7.80 -21.60
N LEU A 218 -7.84 6.52 -21.96
CA LEU A 218 -8.09 6.08 -23.33
C LEU A 218 -9.56 6.30 -23.73
N LEU A 219 -9.92 7.57 -23.93
CA LEU A 219 -11.28 8.02 -24.28
C LEU A 219 -11.82 7.40 -25.59
N ASN A 220 -10.95 7.13 -26.57
CA ASN A 220 -11.34 6.57 -27.87
C ASN A 220 -11.51 5.03 -27.86
N MET A 221 -11.35 4.38 -26.71
CA MET A 221 -11.52 2.94 -26.57
C MET A 221 -12.93 2.64 -26.03
N GLU A 222 -13.67 1.81 -26.76
CA GLU A 222 -14.98 1.32 -26.35
C GLU A 222 -14.94 0.67 -24.96
N TYR A 223 -15.96 0.93 -24.14
CA TYR A 223 -16.02 0.42 -22.77
C TYR A 223 -15.96 -1.11 -22.68
N GLU A 224 -16.52 -1.82 -23.66
CA GLU A 224 -16.43 -3.28 -23.78
C GLU A 224 -14.98 -3.80 -23.75
N ASN A 225 -14.02 -3.00 -24.21
CA ASN A 225 -12.60 -3.38 -24.27
C ASN A 225 -11.81 -3.01 -22.99
N LYS A 226 -12.44 -2.32 -22.03
CA LYS A 226 -11.74 -1.82 -20.83
C LYS A 226 -12.45 -2.04 -19.51
N TRP A 227 -13.73 -2.45 -19.50
CA TRP A 227 -14.51 -2.67 -18.28
C TRP A 227 -13.83 -3.62 -17.29
N GLN A 228 -13.10 -4.64 -17.78
CA GLN A 228 -12.41 -5.61 -16.93
C GLN A 228 -11.33 -4.97 -16.06
N HIS A 229 -10.64 -3.94 -16.58
CA HIS A 229 -9.64 -3.19 -15.82
C HIS A 229 -10.31 -2.31 -14.76
N LEU A 230 -11.41 -1.64 -15.13
CA LEU A 230 -12.20 -0.83 -14.19
C LEU A 230 -12.78 -1.69 -13.07
N TRP A 231 -13.34 -2.85 -13.43
CA TRP A 231 -13.93 -3.79 -12.48
C TRP A 231 -12.88 -4.40 -11.56
N HIS A 232 -11.72 -4.78 -12.09
CA HIS A 232 -10.63 -5.26 -11.24
C HIS A 232 -10.20 -4.20 -10.22
N CYS A 233 -10.09 -2.94 -10.63
CA CYS A 233 -9.75 -1.84 -9.73
C CYS A 233 -10.83 -1.59 -8.66
N ALA A 234 -12.11 -1.71 -9.00
CA ALA A 234 -13.22 -1.61 -8.04
C ALA A 234 -13.19 -2.70 -6.95
N GLN A 235 -12.50 -3.82 -7.18
CA GLN A 235 -12.34 -4.90 -6.20
C GLN A 235 -11.12 -4.74 -5.28
N LEU A 236 -10.20 -3.84 -5.63
CA LEU A 236 -8.99 -3.63 -4.84
C LEU A 236 -9.30 -2.88 -3.54
N PRO A 237 -8.50 -3.10 -2.47
CA PRO A 237 -8.63 -2.31 -1.25
C PRO A 237 -8.29 -0.85 -1.55
N HIS A 238 -9.21 0.06 -1.25
CA HIS A 238 -9.00 1.50 -1.41
C HIS A 238 -8.06 2.04 -0.34
N GLY A 239 -7.34 3.12 -0.64
CA GLY A 239 -6.35 3.71 0.27
C GLY A 239 -4.93 3.21 0.05
N PHE A 240 -4.67 2.38 -0.97
CA PHE A 240 -3.38 1.74 -1.21
C PHE A 240 -2.91 1.87 -2.65
N ASP A 241 -1.64 2.25 -2.82
CA ASP A 241 -0.90 2.23 -4.09
C ASP A 241 -1.64 2.87 -5.27
N CYS A 242 -2.41 3.93 -5.00
CA CYS A 242 -3.16 4.62 -6.03
C CYS A 242 -2.28 5.62 -6.78
N ASP A 243 -2.19 5.45 -8.10
CA ASP A 243 -1.53 6.38 -9.02
C ASP A 243 -2.51 6.80 -10.10
N ASN A 244 -2.90 8.07 -10.04
CA ASN A 244 -3.81 8.70 -10.99
C ASN A 244 -3.12 9.74 -11.88
N LYS A 245 -1.79 9.68 -12.02
CA LYS A 245 -1.00 10.71 -12.74
C LYS A 245 -0.45 10.25 -14.10
N GLY A 246 -0.86 9.08 -14.58
CA GLY A 246 -0.35 8.52 -15.82
C GLY A 246 1.04 7.92 -15.60
N PHE A 247 1.14 6.60 -15.69
CA PHE A 247 2.37 5.86 -15.43
C PHE A 247 3.54 6.32 -16.33
N ASP A 248 4.56 6.95 -15.73
CA ASP A 248 5.78 7.42 -16.42
C ASP A 248 7.08 6.82 -15.80
N HIS A 249 7.03 6.33 -14.56
CA HIS A 249 8.17 5.78 -13.80
C HIS A 249 7.76 4.49 -13.05
N TYR A 250 8.71 3.62 -12.69
CA TYR A 250 8.40 2.41 -11.91
C TYR A 250 8.02 2.74 -10.47
N LYS A 251 8.62 3.79 -9.94
CA LYS A 251 8.28 4.31 -8.62
C LYS A 251 6.85 4.83 -8.63
N ILE A 252 6.07 4.36 -7.67
CA ILE A 252 4.66 4.73 -7.52
C ILE A 252 4.52 6.25 -7.42
N SER A 253 3.76 6.86 -8.35
CA SER A 253 3.42 8.27 -8.24
C SER A 253 2.32 8.45 -7.20
N LEU A 254 2.45 9.47 -6.36
CA LEU A 254 1.46 9.73 -5.32
C LEU A 254 0.14 10.21 -5.94
N GLY A 255 -0.91 9.40 -5.83
CA GLY A 255 -2.30 9.70 -6.21
C GLY A 255 -3.26 9.45 -5.05
N ASN A 256 -4.57 9.43 -5.31
CA ASN A 256 -5.62 9.20 -4.31
C ASN A 256 -6.75 8.32 -4.83
N SER A 257 -7.14 7.33 -4.02
CA SER A 257 -8.12 6.32 -4.37
C SER A 257 -9.52 6.91 -4.53
N ASP A 258 -9.87 7.93 -3.75
CA ASP A 258 -11.21 8.54 -3.81
C ASP A 258 -11.51 9.14 -5.19
N SER A 259 -10.55 9.84 -5.79
CA SER A 259 -10.70 10.41 -7.13
C SER A 259 -10.74 9.34 -8.21
N LEU A 260 -9.83 8.36 -8.18
CA LEU A 260 -9.79 7.30 -9.20
C LEU A 260 -11.08 6.47 -9.17
N ILE A 261 -11.50 6.04 -7.97
CA ILE A 261 -12.71 5.22 -7.81
C ILE A 261 -13.97 6.03 -8.15
N SER A 262 -14.02 7.32 -7.81
CA SER A 262 -15.17 8.16 -8.20
C SER A 262 -15.28 8.38 -9.70
N HIS A 263 -14.16 8.42 -10.43
CA HIS A 263 -14.20 8.53 -11.89
C HIS A 263 -14.60 7.20 -12.54
N LEU A 264 -14.04 6.07 -12.06
CA LEU A 264 -14.41 4.77 -12.62
C LEU A 264 -15.86 4.40 -12.30
N SER A 265 -16.40 4.81 -11.15
CA SER A 265 -17.79 4.51 -10.76
C SER A 265 -18.81 5.10 -11.74
N LEU A 266 -18.46 6.14 -12.50
CA LEU A 266 -19.31 6.68 -13.57
C LEU A 266 -19.60 5.66 -14.69
N SER A 267 -18.82 4.57 -14.75
CA SER A 267 -19.05 3.45 -15.69
C SER A 267 -19.98 2.38 -15.10
N PHE A 268 -20.38 2.49 -13.83
CA PHE A 268 -21.20 1.49 -13.12
C PHE A 268 -22.59 2.07 -12.88
N ASP A 269 -23.41 2.07 -13.93
CA ASP A 269 -24.75 2.65 -13.91
C ASP A 269 -25.79 1.60 -14.33
N SER A 270 -26.55 1.06 -13.38
CA SER A 270 -27.63 0.13 -13.66
C SER A 270 -28.90 0.81 -14.22
N GLU A 271 -29.01 2.14 -14.11
CA GLU A 271 -30.15 2.90 -14.64
C GLU A 271 -30.02 3.11 -16.16
N TRP A 272 -28.81 2.94 -16.71
CA TRP A 272 -28.54 3.10 -18.13
C TRP A 272 -28.24 1.76 -18.80
N GLU A 273 -29.25 1.20 -19.48
CA GLU A 273 -29.24 -0.18 -20.01
C GLU A 273 -27.98 -0.49 -20.85
N ASP A 274 -27.55 0.41 -21.73
CA ASP A 274 -26.36 0.22 -22.57
C ASP A 274 -25.05 0.15 -21.75
N GLN A 275 -24.95 0.89 -20.64
CA GLN A 275 -23.78 0.85 -19.75
C GLN A 275 -23.82 -0.36 -18.82
N TYR A 276 -25.01 -0.75 -18.34
CA TYR A 276 -25.16 -1.94 -17.51
C TYR A 276 -24.89 -3.21 -18.31
N ALA A 277 -25.38 -3.28 -19.55
CA ALA A 277 -25.26 -4.43 -20.43
C ALA A 277 -23.82 -4.76 -20.84
N MET A 278 -22.86 -3.83 -20.69
CA MET A 278 -21.45 -4.10 -20.99
C MET A 278 -20.80 -5.07 -19.99
N PHE A 279 -21.37 -5.19 -18.79
CA PHE A 279 -20.89 -6.10 -17.76
C PHE A 279 -21.55 -7.47 -17.91
N PRO A 280 -20.81 -8.58 -17.77
CA PRO A 280 -21.42 -9.90 -17.71
C PRO A 280 -22.27 -10.05 -16.44
N GLU A 281 -23.26 -10.95 -16.48
CA GLU A 281 -24.23 -11.17 -15.40
C GLU A 281 -23.56 -11.46 -14.05
N GLU A 282 -22.42 -12.17 -14.05
CA GLU A 282 -21.63 -12.47 -12.84
C GLU A 282 -21.12 -11.19 -12.15
N VAL A 283 -20.75 -10.17 -12.94
CA VAL A 283 -20.26 -8.88 -12.44
C VAL A 283 -21.41 -8.03 -11.95
N GLN A 284 -22.49 -7.98 -12.72
CA GLN A 284 -23.72 -7.27 -12.35
C GLN A 284 -24.31 -7.74 -11.01
N LYS A 285 -24.18 -9.05 -10.71
CA LYS A 285 -24.67 -9.66 -9.45
C LYS A 285 -23.65 -9.65 -8.31
N HIS A 286 -22.42 -9.24 -8.58
CA HIS A 286 -21.36 -9.25 -7.59
C HIS A 286 -21.61 -8.19 -6.50
N PRO A 287 -21.42 -8.48 -5.20
CA PRO A 287 -21.74 -7.53 -4.12
C PRO A 287 -21.04 -6.17 -4.25
N LEU A 288 -19.81 -6.14 -4.78
CA LEU A 288 -19.05 -4.89 -5.00
C LEU A 288 -19.57 -4.03 -6.17
N PHE A 289 -20.44 -4.56 -7.02
CA PHE A 289 -21.08 -3.76 -8.07
C PHE A 289 -21.97 -2.68 -7.44
N GLU A 290 -22.84 -3.09 -6.51
CA GLU A 290 -23.71 -2.18 -5.74
C GLU A 290 -22.88 -1.16 -4.95
N ALA A 291 -21.75 -1.57 -4.39
CA ALA A 291 -20.85 -0.66 -3.68
C ALA A 291 -20.22 0.40 -4.60
N THR A 292 -19.86 0.02 -5.83
CA THR A 292 -19.29 0.92 -6.84
C THR A 292 -20.36 1.87 -7.37
N GLU A 293 -21.56 1.38 -7.63
CA GLU A 293 -22.71 2.20 -8.03
C GLU A 293 -23.12 3.20 -6.92
N ALA A 294 -23.07 2.79 -5.66
CA ALA A 294 -23.35 3.72 -4.56
C ALA A 294 -22.35 4.89 -4.50
N ILE A 295 -21.10 4.69 -4.93
CA ILE A 295 -20.13 5.80 -5.09
C ILE A 295 -20.55 6.73 -6.22
N ARG A 296 -21.02 6.20 -7.35
CA ARG A 296 -21.57 7.01 -8.46
C ARG A 296 -22.71 7.90 -7.97
N ILE A 297 -23.69 7.32 -7.28
CA ILE A 297 -24.92 8.00 -6.85
C ILE A 297 -24.64 9.08 -5.81
N ASN A 298 -23.83 8.76 -4.79
CA ASN A 298 -23.58 9.67 -3.68
C ASN A 298 -22.40 10.62 -3.94
N GLY A 299 -21.59 10.33 -4.97
CA GLY A 299 -20.34 10.99 -5.27
C GLY A 299 -19.24 10.73 -4.24
N GLN A 300 -18.00 11.11 -4.57
CA GLN A 300 -16.85 10.90 -3.70
C GLN A 300 -17.05 11.50 -2.31
N TYR A 301 -17.71 12.67 -2.19
CA TYR A 301 -17.91 13.39 -0.93
C TYR A 301 -19.09 12.90 -0.09
N GLY A 302 -20.03 12.14 -0.68
CA GLY A 302 -21.23 11.66 0.01
C GLY A 302 -21.15 10.20 0.43
N TYR A 303 -20.37 9.38 -0.26
CA TYR A 303 -20.28 7.95 0.04
C TYR A 303 -19.48 7.65 1.33
N THR A 304 -20.02 6.75 2.16
CA THR A 304 -19.55 6.46 3.53
C THR A 304 -18.97 5.05 3.72
N GLY A 305 -19.01 4.18 2.72
CA GLY A 305 -18.47 2.82 2.81
C GLY A 305 -19.47 1.73 3.24
N GLU A 306 -20.72 2.08 3.55
CA GLU A 306 -21.73 1.12 4.06
C GLU A 306 -21.94 -0.07 3.10
N LYS A 307 -22.02 0.19 1.80
CA LYS A 307 -22.16 -0.88 0.78
C LYS A 307 -20.93 -1.77 0.64
N HIS A 308 -19.72 -1.26 0.93
CA HIS A 308 -18.53 -2.11 1.00
C HIS A 308 -18.57 -3.04 2.22
N PHE A 309 -19.08 -2.55 3.35
CA PHE A 309 -19.25 -3.40 4.53
C PHE A 309 -20.28 -4.51 4.30
N GLU A 310 -21.44 -4.18 3.71
CA GLU A 310 -22.44 -5.18 3.29
C GLU A 310 -21.85 -6.19 2.29
N ALA A 311 -21.08 -5.71 1.32
CA ALA A 311 -20.40 -6.57 0.36
C ALA A 311 -19.41 -7.52 1.03
N ALA A 312 -18.66 -7.06 2.04
CA ALA A 312 -17.71 -7.90 2.77
C ALA A 312 -18.39 -9.10 3.44
N VAL A 313 -19.53 -8.88 4.11
CA VAL A 313 -20.32 -9.95 4.75
C VAL A 313 -20.76 -10.97 3.71
N ARG A 314 -21.30 -10.52 2.57
CA ARG A 314 -21.76 -11.41 1.50
C ARG A 314 -20.60 -12.17 0.84
N LEU A 315 -19.45 -11.52 0.64
CA LEU A 315 -18.25 -12.17 0.10
C LEU A 315 -17.78 -13.30 1.00
N GLU A 316 -17.81 -13.10 2.31
CA GLU A 316 -17.48 -14.14 3.28
C GLU A 316 -18.53 -15.27 3.31
N GLU A 317 -19.82 -14.92 3.42
CA GLU A 317 -20.89 -15.87 3.71
C GLU A 317 -21.45 -16.58 2.48
N GLU A 318 -21.71 -15.84 1.40
CA GLU A 318 -22.31 -16.36 0.16
C GLU A 318 -21.23 -16.88 -0.79
N TYR A 319 -20.16 -16.10 -1.00
CA TYR A 319 -19.13 -16.39 -2.00
C TYR A 319 -17.94 -17.21 -1.46
N LYS A 320 -17.81 -17.32 -0.13
CA LYS A 320 -16.71 -18.03 0.54
C LYS A 320 -15.32 -17.49 0.14
N ASP A 321 -15.24 -16.18 -0.10
CA ASP A 321 -14.01 -15.49 -0.47
C ASP A 321 -13.56 -14.56 0.67
N PRO A 322 -12.79 -15.07 1.65
CA PRO A 322 -12.37 -14.29 2.80
C PRO A 322 -11.37 -13.19 2.44
N VAL A 323 -10.60 -13.33 1.35
CA VAL A 323 -9.63 -12.32 0.94
C VAL A 323 -10.35 -11.14 0.27
N ALA A 324 -11.34 -11.41 -0.58
CA ALA A 324 -12.20 -10.37 -1.12
C ALA A 324 -13.00 -9.66 -0.01
N ALA A 325 -13.51 -10.40 0.97
CA ALA A 325 -14.17 -9.83 2.14
C ALA A 325 -13.23 -8.88 2.91
N TRP A 326 -11.99 -9.28 3.17
CA TRP A 326 -10.98 -8.43 3.80
C TRP A 326 -10.73 -7.13 3.03
N ASN A 327 -10.57 -7.21 1.70
CA ASN A 327 -10.37 -6.01 0.86
C ASN A 327 -11.58 -5.08 0.91
N ALA A 328 -12.79 -5.64 0.91
CA ALA A 328 -14.02 -4.87 1.05
C ALA A 328 -14.12 -4.17 2.42
N LEU A 329 -13.69 -4.80 3.51
CA LEU A 329 -13.63 -4.16 4.85
C LEU A 329 -12.65 -2.99 4.90
N ILE A 330 -11.49 -3.12 4.24
CA ILE A 330 -10.53 -2.02 4.09
C ILE A 330 -11.20 -0.86 3.36
N SER A 331 -11.82 -1.12 2.21
CA SER A 331 -12.51 -0.09 1.44
C SER A 331 -13.66 0.56 2.21
N ALA A 332 -14.43 -0.22 2.98
CA ALA A 332 -15.48 0.30 3.86
C ALA A 332 -14.90 1.30 4.88
N SER A 333 -13.80 0.93 5.52
CA SER A 333 -13.13 1.75 6.54
C SER A 333 -12.49 3.00 5.95
N TYR A 334 -11.85 2.89 4.79
CA TYR A 334 -11.28 4.01 4.05
C TYR A 334 -12.31 5.11 3.77
N TRP A 335 -13.49 4.73 3.24
CA TRP A 335 -14.56 5.68 2.97
C TRP A 335 -15.19 6.22 4.26
N ALA A 336 -15.40 5.35 5.26
CA ALA A 336 -15.96 5.74 6.55
C ALA A 336 -15.08 6.76 7.28
N GLY A 337 -13.77 6.54 7.33
CA GLY A 337 -12.81 7.42 8.00
C GLY A 337 -12.79 8.83 7.39
N ARG A 338 -12.82 8.92 6.05
CA ARG A 338 -12.92 10.20 5.33
C ARG A 338 -14.26 10.94 5.55
N ARG A 339 -15.28 10.26 6.07
CA ARG A 339 -16.59 10.82 6.42
C ARG A 339 -16.80 10.89 7.93
N GLU A 340 -15.76 10.63 8.72
CA GLU A 340 -15.80 10.63 10.18
C GLU A 340 -16.87 9.66 10.76
N ARG A 341 -17.21 8.62 10.00
CA ARG A 341 -18.13 7.54 10.41
C ARG A 341 -17.37 6.52 11.25
N LEU A 342 -16.92 6.94 12.42
CA LEU A 342 -16.11 6.11 13.33
C LEU A 342 -16.84 4.82 13.74
N ASP A 343 -18.18 4.85 13.83
CA ASP A 343 -19.00 3.67 14.09
C ASP A 343 -18.79 2.57 13.04
N LEU A 344 -18.62 2.96 11.78
CA LEU A 344 -18.40 2.02 10.67
C LEU A 344 -16.94 1.58 10.58
N VAL A 345 -15.99 2.47 10.87
CA VAL A 345 -14.56 2.10 11.01
C VAL A 345 -14.38 1.02 12.08
N GLU A 346 -14.96 1.23 13.27
CA GLU A 346 -14.91 0.28 14.38
C GLU A 346 -15.58 -1.06 14.02
N LYS A 347 -16.74 -1.05 13.36
CA LYS A 347 -17.42 -2.27 12.90
C LYS A 347 -16.60 -3.06 11.88
N ALA A 348 -16.05 -2.39 10.88
CA ALA A 348 -15.23 -3.03 9.86
C ALA A 348 -13.95 -3.62 10.44
N TRP A 349 -13.33 -2.93 11.40
CA TRP A 349 -12.19 -3.44 12.14
C TRP A 349 -12.57 -4.68 12.98
N GLN A 350 -13.66 -4.64 13.74
CA GLN A 350 -14.12 -5.82 14.50
C GLN A 350 -14.42 -7.00 13.58
N GLN A 351 -15.08 -6.77 12.44
CA GLN A 351 -15.32 -7.84 11.46
C GLN A 351 -13.99 -8.41 10.90
N ALA A 352 -12.95 -7.59 10.73
CA ALA A 352 -11.64 -8.07 10.29
C ALA A 352 -10.95 -8.93 11.37
N ILE A 353 -11.15 -8.60 12.66
CA ILE A 353 -10.72 -9.44 13.79
C ILE A 353 -11.45 -10.79 13.74
N ASP A 354 -12.77 -10.79 13.62
CA ASP A 354 -13.56 -12.02 13.60
C ASP A 354 -13.21 -12.90 12.38
N LEU A 355 -13.01 -12.27 11.22
CA LEU A 355 -12.58 -12.93 9.98
C LEU A 355 -11.19 -13.57 10.14
N SER A 356 -10.22 -12.83 10.68
CA SER A 356 -8.87 -13.35 10.90
C SER A 356 -8.84 -14.51 11.91
N GLU A 357 -9.69 -14.50 12.92
CA GLU A 357 -9.85 -15.60 13.86
C GLU A 357 -10.43 -16.85 13.19
N LYS A 358 -11.53 -16.68 12.43
CA LYS A 358 -12.24 -17.76 11.73
C LYS A 358 -11.36 -18.49 10.71
N TYR A 359 -10.51 -17.76 9.99
CA TYR A 359 -9.64 -18.32 8.94
C TYR A 359 -8.21 -18.59 9.42
N GLY A 360 -7.92 -18.45 10.72
CA GLY A 360 -6.64 -18.84 11.32
C GLY A 360 -5.46 -17.91 10.97
N TRP A 361 -5.72 -16.64 10.68
CA TRP A 361 -4.68 -15.63 10.45
C TRP A 361 -4.17 -15.05 11.78
N ILE A 362 -3.57 -15.91 12.60
CA ILE A 362 -3.26 -15.66 14.02
C ILE A 362 -2.41 -14.39 14.23
N GLU A 363 -1.28 -14.23 13.53
CA GLU A 363 -0.39 -13.07 13.73
C GLU A 363 -1.09 -11.73 13.43
N ILE A 364 -1.98 -11.71 12.44
CA ILE A 364 -2.73 -10.50 12.09
C ILE A 364 -3.83 -10.25 13.12
N ASN A 365 -4.52 -11.30 13.58
CA ASN A 365 -5.56 -11.20 14.60
C ASN A 365 -5.03 -10.57 15.90
N GLU A 366 -3.86 -11.00 16.36
CA GLU A 366 -3.21 -10.47 17.55
C GLU A 366 -2.90 -8.97 17.39
N VAL A 367 -2.30 -8.59 16.26
CA VAL A 367 -1.96 -7.18 15.99
C VAL A 367 -3.21 -6.31 15.87
N LEU A 368 -4.29 -6.80 15.24
CA LEU A 368 -5.54 -6.07 15.15
C LEU A 368 -6.16 -5.83 16.54
N LYS A 369 -6.10 -6.83 17.44
CA LYS A 369 -6.59 -6.72 18.82
C LYS A 369 -5.77 -5.71 19.62
N ASP A 370 -4.45 -5.77 19.55
CA ASP A 370 -3.54 -4.81 20.20
C ASP A 370 -3.80 -3.38 19.73
N GLN A 371 -3.90 -3.18 18.41
CA GLN A 371 -4.19 -1.87 17.84
C GLN A 371 -5.57 -1.35 18.28
N LEU A 372 -6.58 -2.22 18.41
CA LEU A 372 -7.94 -1.84 18.80
C LEU A 372 -7.99 -1.44 20.29
N GLU A 373 -7.26 -2.16 21.14
CA GLU A 373 -7.10 -1.79 22.55
C GLU A 373 -6.40 -0.42 22.68
N PHE A 374 -5.32 -0.21 21.92
CA PHE A 374 -4.65 1.09 21.84
C PHE A 374 -5.60 2.20 21.39
N TYR A 375 -6.41 1.94 20.35
CA TYR A 375 -7.40 2.88 19.84
C TYR A 375 -8.40 3.28 20.93
N TYR A 376 -9.07 2.31 21.56
CA TYR A 376 -10.05 2.60 22.61
C TYR A 376 -9.47 3.32 23.82
N HIS A 377 -8.18 3.11 24.13
CA HIS A 377 -7.50 3.81 25.21
C HIS A 377 -7.33 5.31 24.96
N TYR A 378 -7.12 5.72 23.69
CA TYR A 378 -6.77 7.10 23.34
C TYR A 378 -7.82 7.85 22.49
N LYS A 379 -8.82 7.18 21.91
CA LYS A 379 -9.74 7.77 20.91
C LYS A 379 -10.59 8.96 21.38
N ASP A 380 -10.75 9.11 22.70
CA ASP A 380 -11.48 10.23 23.31
C ASP A 380 -10.54 11.36 23.76
N GLN A 381 -9.22 11.16 23.68
CA GLN A 381 -8.19 12.15 24.00
C GLN A 381 -7.75 12.95 22.77
N PHE A 382 -7.81 12.31 21.60
CA PHE A 382 -7.51 12.84 20.26
C PHE A 382 -8.58 12.28 19.33
#